data_AF-A0A7S0UCA8-F1
#
_entry.id   AF-A0A7S0UCA8-F1
#
_cell.length_a   1.000
_cell.length_b   1.000
_cell.length_c   1.000
_cell.angle_alpha   90.00
_cell.angle_beta   90.00
_cell.angle_gamma   90.00
#
_symmetry.space_group_name_H-M   'P 1'
#
loop_
_entity.id
_entity.type
_entity.pdbx_description
1 polymer ?
#
loop_
_entity_poly.entity_id
_entity_poly.type
_entity_poly.pdbx_seq_one_letter_code
_entity_poly.pdbx_strand_id
1 'polypeptide(L)'
;GEGGLTRRERGRLKWLWGVWSKAHLVLLAERVSERIPPTDAEATMRLKRSLSQALDDGQMPSFSSSGARSGYAVSRLGSRVIKVADVLRAPDPPWVRESAMAAFKKGSVLSIGGGPGFDAAAVALVLGF
;
A
#
# COMPACT_ATOMS: atom_id res chain seq x y z
N GLY A 1 18.79 30.50 -3.53
CA GLY A 1 19.44 29.89 -4.70
C GLY A 1 19.25 28.40 -4.60
N GLU A 2 18.28 27.86 -5.34
CA GLU A 2 17.91 26.46 -5.19
C GLU A 2 18.69 25.61 -6.18
N GLY A 3 19.71 24.92 -5.67
CA GLY A 3 20.40 23.85 -6.39
C GLY A 3 19.45 22.67 -6.60
N GLY A 4 18.68 22.72 -7.69
CA GLY A 4 17.82 21.60 -8.09
C GLY A 4 18.65 20.39 -8.49
N LEU A 5 18.22 19.20 -8.07
CA LEU A 5 18.85 17.93 -8.44
C LEU A 5 18.95 17.80 -9.96
N THR A 6 20.13 17.40 -10.44
CA THR A 6 20.36 17.05 -11.84
C THR A 6 19.48 15.86 -12.25
N ARG A 7 19.26 15.69 -13.57
CA ARG A 7 18.50 14.54 -14.10
C ARG A 7 19.10 13.20 -13.66
N ARG A 8 20.43 13.10 -13.57
CA ARG A 8 21.13 11.89 -13.13
C ARG A 8 20.90 11.61 -11.64
N GLU A 9 20.95 12.64 -10.80
CA GLU A 9 20.68 12.50 -9.36
C GLU A 9 19.23 12.11 -9.09
N ARG A 10 18.26 12.70 -9.80
CA ARG A 10 16.85 12.29 -9.75
C ARG A 10 16.67 10.82 -10.15
N GLY A 11 17.36 10.39 -11.21
CA GLY A 11 17.36 8.99 -11.65
C GLY A 11 17.91 8.04 -10.58
N ARG A 12 19.05 8.39 -9.98
CA ARG A 12 19.68 7.61 -8.91
C ARG A 12 18.79 7.52 -7.66
N LEU A 13 18.19 8.63 -7.24
CA LEU A 13 17.27 8.65 -6.10
C LEU A 13 16.03 7.81 -6.34
N LYS A 14 15.45 7.86 -7.55
CA LYS A 14 14.33 7.01 -7.93
C LYS A 14 14.70 5.53 -7.89
N TRP A 15 15.89 5.17 -8.37
CA TRP A 15 16.38 3.80 -8.32
C TRP A 15 16.62 3.31 -6.88
N LEU A 16 17.31 4.11 -6.06
CA LEU A 16 17.55 3.80 -4.65
C LEU A 16 16.23 3.63 -3.88
N TRP A 17 15.24 4.49 -4.15
CA TRP A 17 13.89 4.35 -3.62
C TRP A 17 13.24 3.04 -4.03
N GLY A 18 13.31 2.67 -5.31
CA GLY A 18 12.75 1.41 -5.80
C GLY A 18 13.38 0.19 -5.14
N VAL A 19 14.70 0.20 -4.93
CA VAL A 19 15.42 -0.88 -4.24
C VAL A 19 15.03 -0.95 -2.76
N TRP A 20 15.11 0.18 -2.06
CA TRP A 20 14.80 0.25 -0.63
C TRP A 20 13.35 -0.10 -0.32
N SER A 21 12.39 0.46 -1.06
CA SER A 21 10.96 0.20 -0.86
C SER A 21 10.59 -1.25 -1.12
N LYS A 22 11.20 -1.88 -2.14
CA LYS A 22 11.01 -3.32 -2.39
C LYS A 22 11.51 -4.16 -1.23
N ALA A 23 12.71 -3.90 -0.72
CA ALA A 23 13.28 -4.64 0.42
C ALA A 23 12.43 -4.46 1.69
N HIS A 24 12.03 -3.22 1.99
CA HIS A 24 11.22 -2.91 3.16
C HIS A 24 9.82 -3.53 3.08
N LEU A 25 9.22 -3.60 1.89
CA LEU A 25 7.94 -4.27 1.69
C LEU A 25 7.97 -5.77 1.89
N VAL A 26 9.08 -6.43 1.57
CA VAL A 26 9.24 -7.86 1.88
C VAL A 26 9.18 -8.06 3.39
N LEU A 27 9.92 -7.26 4.16
CA LEU A 27 9.90 -7.32 5.63
C LEU A 27 8.51 -7.00 6.21
N LEU A 28 7.82 -6.00 5.67
CA LEU A 28 6.43 -5.71 6.06
C LEU A 28 5.49 -6.87 5.74
N ALA A 29 5.62 -7.49 4.56
CA ALA A 29 4.81 -8.63 4.16
C ALA A 29 5.02 -9.83 5.08
N GLU A 30 6.27 -10.12 5.46
CA GLU A 30 6.62 -11.15 6.43
C GLU A 30 5.96 -10.87 7.79
N ARG A 31 6.16 -9.69 8.37
CA ARG A 31 5.56 -9.30 9.66
C ARG A 31 4.03 -9.34 9.65
N VAL A 32 3.41 -8.95 8.53
CA VAL A 32 1.96 -9.03 8.37
C VAL A 32 1.53 -10.48 8.27
N SER A 33 2.26 -11.32 7.53
CA SER A 33 1.94 -12.75 7.37
C SER A 33 1.95 -13.52 8.70
N GLU A 34 2.79 -13.12 9.65
CA GLU A 34 2.86 -13.70 11.00
C GLU A 34 1.63 -13.36 11.87
N ARG A 35 0.91 -12.29 11.54
CA ARG A 35 -0.19 -11.74 12.36
C ARG A 35 -1.58 -11.95 11.78
N ILE A 36 -1.67 -12.43 10.54
CA ILE A 36 -2.94 -12.69 9.86
C ILE A 36 -3.23 -14.19 9.82
N PRO A 37 -4.51 -14.59 9.65
CA PRO A 37 -4.86 -15.99 9.44
C PRO A 37 -4.12 -16.60 8.23
N PRO A 38 -3.86 -17.92 8.22
CA PRO A 38 -3.24 -18.60 7.08
C PRO A 38 -3.96 -18.31 5.76
N THR A 39 -3.19 -18.17 4.69
CA THR A 39 -3.75 -17.87 3.37
C THR A 39 -4.37 -19.10 2.74
N ASP A 40 -5.54 -18.95 2.13
CA ASP A 40 -6.17 -19.97 1.27
C ASP A 40 -6.04 -19.50 -0.18
N ALA A 41 -5.18 -20.15 -0.96
CA ALA A 41 -4.88 -19.75 -2.32
C ALA A 41 -6.11 -19.84 -3.24
N GLU A 42 -6.93 -20.88 -3.08
CA GLU A 42 -8.10 -21.10 -3.92
C GLU A 42 -9.20 -20.09 -3.60
N ALA A 43 -9.50 -19.89 -2.31
CA ALA A 43 -10.47 -18.88 -1.88
C ALA A 43 -9.99 -17.46 -2.22
N THR A 44 -8.68 -17.19 -2.16
CA THR A 44 -8.10 -15.92 -2.61
C THR A 44 -8.30 -15.71 -4.11
N MET A 45 -8.07 -16.73 -4.94
CA MET A 45 -8.30 -16.63 -6.38
C MET A 45 -9.78 -16.41 -6.73
N ARG A 46 -10.69 -17.08 -6.01
CA ARG A 46 -12.14 -16.84 -6.13
C ARG A 46 -12.48 -15.39 -5.80
N LEU A 47 -12.04 -14.91 -4.63
CA LEU A 47 -12.26 -13.53 -4.20
C LEU A 47 -11.72 -12.52 -5.22
N LYS A 48 -10.51 -12.73 -5.75
CA LYS A 48 -9.93 -11.86 -6.79
C LYS A 48 -10.77 -11.82 -8.07
N ARG A 49 -11.26 -12.98 -8.54
CA ARG A 49 -12.13 -13.06 -9.71
C ARG A 49 -13.45 -12.35 -9.47
N SER A 50 -14.09 -12.61 -8.33
CA SER A 50 -15.35 -11.97 -7.98
C SER A 50 -15.19 -10.45 -7.80
N LEU A 51 -14.06 -9.97 -7.26
CA LEU A 51 -13.76 -8.54 -7.20
C LEU A 51 -13.58 -7.90 -8.58
N SER A 52 -13.05 -8.64 -9.56
CA SER A 52 -12.99 -8.15 -10.94
C SER A 52 -14.39 -8.08 -11.56
N GLN A 53 -15.22 -9.12 -11.37
CA GLN A 53 -16.60 -9.16 -11.87
C GLN A 53 -17.49 -8.10 -11.23
N ALA A 54 -17.28 -7.81 -9.95
CA ALA A 54 -17.97 -6.76 -9.20
C ALA A 54 -17.88 -5.36 -9.84
N LEU A 55 -16.83 -5.13 -10.65
CA LEU A 55 -16.67 -3.87 -11.39
C LEU A 55 -17.66 -3.77 -12.55
N ASP A 56 -18.07 -4.89 -13.12
CA ASP A 56 -18.98 -4.97 -14.27
C ASP A 56 -20.44 -5.05 -13.82
N ASP A 57 -20.73 -5.83 -12.78
CA ASP A 57 -22.11 -6.11 -12.32
C ASP A 57 -22.54 -5.30 -11.08
N GLY A 58 -21.61 -4.59 -10.43
CA GLY A 58 -21.85 -3.79 -9.22
C GLY A 58 -22.12 -4.61 -7.95
N GLN A 59 -21.99 -5.94 -7.99
CA GLN A 59 -22.24 -6.82 -6.86
C GLN A 59 -20.99 -7.03 -6.02
N MET A 60 -21.01 -6.57 -4.78
CA MET A 60 -19.87 -6.74 -3.87
C MET A 60 -19.69 -8.22 -3.48
N PRO A 61 -18.50 -8.82 -3.67
CA PRO A 61 -18.28 -10.21 -3.32
C PRO A 61 -18.18 -10.38 -1.81
N SER A 62 -18.47 -11.59 -1.33
CA SER A 62 -18.31 -11.93 0.07
C SER A 62 -16.84 -11.94 0.49
N PHE A 63 -16.57 -11.32 1.64
CA PHE A 63 -15.28 -11.35 2.32
C PHE A 63 -15.27 -12.32 3.52
N SER A 64 -16.22 -13.25 3.62
CA SER A 64 -16.36 -14.11 4.82
C SER A 64 -15.17 -15.03 5.09
N SER A 65 -14.47 -15.51 4.05
CA SER A 65 -13.29 -16.36 4.19
C SER A 65 -12.08 -15.57 4.70
N SER A 66 -11.64 -15.88 5.93
CA SER A 66 -10.44 -15.28 6.53
C SER A 66 -9.20 -15.55 5.69
N GLY A 67 -9.01 -16.77 5.18
CA GLY A 67 -7.88 -17.13 4.33
C GLY A 67 -7.88 -16.40 2.98
N ALA A 68 -9.04 -16.14 2.39
CA ALA A 68 -9.17 -15.31 1.18
C ALA A 68 -8.78 -13.85 1.46
N ARG A 69 -9.24 -13.28 2.59
CA ARG A 69 -8.87 -11.92 3.01
C ARG A 69 -7.37 -11.79 3.22
N SER A 70 -6.76 -12.75 3.92
CA SER A 70 -5.31 -12.78 4.17
C SER A 70 -4.52 -12.84 2.87
N GLY A 71 -4.84 -13.79 1.97
CA GLY A 71 -4.14 -13.91 0.69
C GLY A 71 -4.35 -12.71 -0.23
N TYR A 72 -5.54 -12.10 -0.19
CA TYR A 72 -5.79 -10.84 -0.88
C TYR A 72 -4.90 -9.72 -0.33
N ALA A 73 -4.89 -9.53 0.99
CA ALA A 73 -4.10 -8.49 1.66
C ALA A 73 -2.61 -8.61 1.34
N VAL A 74 -2.02 -9.80 1.51
CA VAL A 74 -0.59 -10.06 1.19
C VAL A 74 -0.31 -9.75 -0.28
N SER A 75 -1.16 -10.23 -1.20
CA SER A 75 -0.94 -10.03 -2.64
C SER A 75 -1.08 -8.58 -3.10
N ARG A 76 -1.85 -7.76 -2.37
CA ARG A 76 -2.05 -6.35 -2.70
C ARG A 76 -1.09 -5.42 -1.98
N LEU A 77 -0.50 -5.87 -0.86
CA LEU A 77 0.36 -5.07 0.01
C LEU A 77 1.40 -4.29 -0.79
N GLY A 78 2.29 -4.95 -1.52
CA GLY A 78 3.33 -4.25 -2.29
C GLY A 78 2.75 -3.25 -3.30
N SER A 79 1.81 -3.70 -4.14
CA SER A 79 1.25 -2.87 -5.23
C SER A 79 0.46 -1.66 -4.76
N ARG A 80 -0.21 -1.75 -3.60
CA ARG A 80 -1.05 -0.68 -3.05
C ARG A 80 -0.23 0.25 -2.15
N VAL A 81 0.61 -0.33 -1.29
CA VAL A 81 1.47 0.44 -0.37
C VAL A 81 2.45 1.31 -1.15
N ILE A 82 3.09 0.81 -2.21
CA ILE A 82 3.99 1.65 -3.05
C ILE A 82 3.23 2.81 -3.68
N LYS A 83 2.06 2.56 -4.28
CA LYS A 83 1.29 3.62 -4.94
C LYS A 83 0.90 4.73 -3.98
N VAL A 84 0.45 4.37 -2.78
CA VAL A 84 0.10 5.34 -1.75
C VAL A 84 1.37 6.06 -1.23
N ALA A 85 2.48 5.33 -1.04
CA ALA A 85 3.74 5.93 -0.61
C ALA A 85 4.31 6.91 -1.65
N ASP A 86 4.20 6.59 -2.94
CA ASP A 86 4.60 7.47 -4.04
C ASP A 86 3.73 8.74 -4.08
N VAL A 87 2.41 8.61 -3.87
CA VAL A 87 1.49 9.76 -3.74
C VAL A 87 1.88 10.64 -2.56
N LEU A 88 2.21 10.04 -1.40
CA LEU A 88 2.63 10.78 -0.21
C LEU A 88 4.01 11.45 -0.37
N ARG A 89 4.85 10.97 -1.29
CA ARG A 89 6.13 11.59 -1.64
C ARG A 89 6.03 12.60 -2.79
N ALA A 90 4.92 12.60 -3.52
CA ALA A 90 4.72 13.56 -4.60
C ALA A 90 4.73 14.98 -4.03
N PRO A 91 5.39 15.94 -4.71
CA PRO A 91 5.47 17.32 -4.25
C PRO A 91 4.10 18.02 -4.23
N ASP A 92 3.15 17.56 -5.04
CA ASP A 92 1.80 18.12 -5.12
C ASP A 92 0.71 17.04 -5.13
N PRO A 93 -0.42 17.28 -4.43
CA PRO A 93 -0.69 18.42 -3.55
C PRO A 93 -0.10 18.21 -2.12
N PRO A 94 0.55 19.22 -1.50
CA PRO A 94 1.16 19.08 -0.18
C PRO A 94 0.17 18.68 0.92
N TRP A 95 -1.09 19.13 0.81
CA TRP A 95 -2.14 18.87 1.77
C TRP A 95 -2.48 17.37 1.90
N VAL A 96 -2.24 16.56 0.85
CA VAL A 96 -2.51 15.11 0.89
C VAL A 96 -1.58 14.44 1.89
N ARG A 97 -0.29 14.80 1.84
CA ARG A 97 0.72 14.30 2.77
C ARG A 97 0.41 14.74 4.20
N GLU A 98 0.10 16.03 4.40
CA GLU A 98 -0.22 16.57 5.72
C GLU A 98 -1.46 15.90 6.33
N SER A 99 -2.51 15.72 5.52
CA SER A 99 -3.75 15.06 5.94
C SER A 99 -3.51 13.60 6.32
N ALA A 100 -2.71 12.87 5.54
CA ALA A 100 -2.34 11.49 5.84
C ALA A 100 -1.54 11.39 7.14
N MET A 101 -0.57 12.29 7.35
CA MET A 101 0.24 12.34 8.57
C MET A 101 -0.60 12.72 9.80
N ALA A 102 -1.53 13.67 9.66
CA ALA A 102 -2.42 14.09 10.72
C ALA A 102 -3.40 12.97 11.11
N ALA A 103 -3.95 12.25 10.12
CA ALA A 103 -4.79 11.09 10.34
C ALA A 103 -4.02 10.02 11.12
N PHE A 104 -2.82 9.64 10.64
CA PHE A 104 -1.97 8.64 11.28
C PHE A 104 -1.67 8.97 12.74
N LYS A 105 -1.26 10.21 13.04
CA LYS A 105 -0.99 10.66 14.42
C LYS A 105 -2.21 10.59 15.35
N LYS A 106 -3.41 10.78 14.81
CA LYS A 106 -4.68 10.70 15.56
C LYS A 106 -5.22 9.26 15.68
N GLY A 107 -4.48 8.26 15.20
CA GLY A 107 -4.97 6.88 15.08
C GLY A 107 -6.16 6.75 14.12
N SER A 108 -6.41 7.77 13.31
CA SER A 108 -7.47 7.80 12.32
C SER A 108 -6.90 7.36 10.98
N VAL A 109 -7.68 6.63 10.17
CA VAL A 109 -7.17 6.16 8.89
C VAL A 109 -7.90 6.85 7.74
N LEU A 110 -7.14 7.67 7.00
CA LEU A 110 -7.60 8.28 5.75
C LEU A 110 -7.43 7.26 4.62
N SER A 111 -8.51 6.90 3.95
CA SER A 111 -8.44 6.00 2.80
C SER A 111 -8.02 6.75 1.54
N ILE A 112 -6.78 6.60 1.08
CA ILE A 112 -6.24 7.35 -0.07
C ILE A 112 -6.31 6.53 -1.37
N GLY A 113 -6.22 5.20 -1.31
CA GLY A 113 -6.24 4.42 -2.56
C GLY A 113 -6.28 2.90 -2.44
N GLY A 114 -6.61 2.34 -1.27
CA GLY A 114 -6.66 0.89 -1.11
C GLY A 114 -7.42 0.38 0.11
N GLY A 115 -7.91 1.28 0.96
CA GLY A 115 -8.47 0.94 2.27
C GLY A 115 -7.45 1.10 3.39
N PRO A 116 -7.93 1.28 4.62
CA PRO A 116 -7.17 1.87 5.71
C PRO A 116 -5.86 1.12 6.06
N GLY A 117 -5.85 -0.20 5.96
CA GLY A 117 -4.65 -0.99 6.26
C GLY A 117 -3.46 -0.70 5.33
N PHE A 118 -3.70 -0.42 4.05
CA PHE A 118 -2.62 -0.13 3.10
C PHE A 118 -2.09 1.29 3.25
N ASP A 119 -2.97 2.23 3.60
CA ASP A 119 -2.59 3.62 3.81
C ASP A 119 -1.68 3.77 5.05
N ALA A 120 -1.96 3.04 6.13
CA ALA A 120 -1.09 3.01 7.31
C ALA A 120 0.31 2.43 7.01
N ALA A 121 0.38 1.32 6.27
CA ALA A 121 1.65 0.73 5.85
C ALA A 121 2.43 1.66 4.90
N ALA A 122 1.73 2.42 4.05
CA ALA A 122 2.36 3.40 3.17
C ALA A 122 2.94 4.59 3.94
N VAL A 123 2.26 5.07 4.98
CA VAL A 123 2.80 6.10 5.87
C VAL A 123 4.05 5.59 6.59
N ALA A 124 4.04 4.36 7.12
CA ALA A 124 5.23 3.75 7.72
C ALA A 124 6.41 3.67 6.73
N LEU A 125 6.14 3.27 5.48
CA LEU A 125 7.15 3.22 4.42
C LEU A 125 7.72 4.60 4.05
N VAL A 126 6.93 5.68 4.12
CA VAL A 126 7.43 7.04 3.88
C VAL A 126 8.25 7.57 5.05
N LEU A 127 7.89 7.18 6.27
CA LEU A 127 8.54 7.63 7.52
C LEU A 127 9.78 6.81 7.89
N GLY A 128 9.97 5.63 7.30
CA GLY A 128 11.13 4.77 7.54
C GLY A 128 11.08 4.01 8.87
N PHE A 129 9.88 3.73 9.40
CA PHE A 129 9.67 2.90 10.59
C PHE A 129 9.78 1.40 10.29
#